data_AF-A0A3E2CFU3-F1
#
_entry.id   AF-A0A3E2CFU3-F1
#
_cell.length_a   1.000
_cell.length_b   1.000
_cell.length_c   1.000
_cell.angle_alpha   90.00
_cell.angle_beta   90.00
_cell.angle_gamma   90.00
#
_symmetry.space_group_name_H-M   'P 1'
#
loop_
_entity.id
_entity.type
_entity.pdbx_description
1 polymer ?
#
loop_
_entity_poly.entity_id
_entity_poly.type
_entity_poly.pdbx_seq_one_letter_code
_entity_poly.pdbx_strand_id
1 'polypeptide(L)'
;MNMSVVTTRYVEAAGGIIYRKRNTIDSSNTSDLKKTSNQANMISDDDFELCLVYRPKYDDWSWPKGKNEDNESHRHTAVREVGEETGYAVTLGPHIAQIEYPLENEGKKSISKSGAKNSSQNNNKTEVVKRIHYWMMREIDENAAMRRLPAFGPIKPAKPTEIGNVIWLTPSKARKKLTHDSDRKVLDAFLEKLHDGQTEYKTLILVRHGKAE
;
A
#
# COMPACT_ATOMS: atom_id res chain seq x y z
N MET A 1 -37.57 -16.68 -17.76
CA MET A 1 -36.27 -16.77 -17.09
C MET A 1 -35.98 -15.41 -16.46
N ASN A 2 -36.10 -15.27 -15.15
CA ASN A 2 -35.64 -14.05 -14.45
C ASN A 2 -34.13 -14.17 -14.25
N MET A 3 -33.35 -13.43 -15.05
CA MET A 3 -31.94 -13.22 -14.74
C MET A 3 -31.87 -12.34 -13.49
N SER A 4 -31.40 -12.89 -12.38
CA SER A 4 -31.03 -12.11 -11.20
C SER A 4 -29.86 -11.21 -11.57
N VAL A 5 -30.09 -9.90 -11.67
CA VAL A 5 -29.01 -8.91 -11.84
C VAL A 5 -28.31 -8.77 -10.50
N VAL A 6 -27.06 -9.23 -10.42
CA VAL A 6 -26.21 -8.96 -9.25
C VAL A 6 -25.68 -7.54 -9.42
N THR A 7 -26.16 -6.63 -8.58
CA THR A 7 -25.60 -5.27 -8.49
C THR A 7 -24.39 -5.30 -7.56
N THR A 8 -23.20 -5.02 -8.08
CA THR A 8 -21.98 -4.88 -7.26
C THR A 8 -21.87 -3.44 -6.75
N ARG A 9 -21.67 -3.28 -5.44
CA ARG A 9 -21.38 -1.98 -4.83
C ARG A 9 -19.92 -1.94 -4.43
N TYR A 10 -19.21 -0.90 -4.85
CA TYR A 10 -17.82 -0.70 -4.47
C TYR A 10 -17.67 0.13 -3.19
N VAL A 11 -16.75 -0.30 -2.34
CA VAL A 11 -16.14 0.51 -1.29
C VAL A 11 -14.75 0.88 -1.78
N GLU A 12 -14.59 2.14 -2.17
CA GLU A 12 -13.32 2.69 -2.63
C GLU A 12 -12.37 2.91 -1.46
N ALA A 13 -11.10 2.57 -1.69
CA ALA A 13 -10.02 2.72 -0.75
C ALA A 13 -8.72 3.02 -1.47
N ALA A 14 -7.74 3.54 -0.73
CA ALA A 14 -6.42 3.80 -1.26
C ALA A 14 -5.35 3.75 -0.18
N GLY A 15 -4.11 3.54 -0.60
CA GLY A 15 -2.94 3.50 0.28
C GLY A 15 -1.65 3.37 -0.51
N GLY A 16 -0.61 2.81 0.10
CA GLY A 16 0.67 2.68 -0.59
C GLY A 16 1.75 1.92 0.16
N ILE A 17 2.86 1.76 -0.54
CA ILE A 17 4.12 1.27 0.02
C ILE A 17 5.05 2.45 0.17
N ILE A 18 5.32 2.84 1.42
CA ILE A 18 6.38 3.78 1.75
C ILE A 18 7.70 3.01 1.69
N TYR A 19 8.67 3.54 0.95
CA TYR A 19 9.97 2.90 0.80
C TYR A 19 11.11 3.92 0.89
N ARG A 20 12.27 3.44 1.33
CA ARG A 20 13.53 4.20 1.36
C ARG A 20 14.72 3.27 1.14
N LYS A 21 15.85 3.81 0.66
CA LYS A 21 17.12 3.06 0.64
C LYS A 21 17.57 2.84 2.09
N ARG A 22 17.99 1.61 2.40
CA ARG A 22 18.51 1.24 3.72
C ARG A 22 19.87 1.89 3.93
N ASN A 23 20.11 2.45 5.10
CA ASN A 23 21.44 2.93 5.46
C ASN A 23 22.28 1.73 5.92
N THR A 24 23.15 1.21 5.06
CA THR A 24 23.98 0.03 5.34
C THR A 24 25.19 0.32 6.24
N ILE A 25 25.40 1.57 6.65
CA ILE A 25 26.57 1.99 7.44
C ILE A 25 26.61 1.32 8.82
N ASP A 26 25.47 0.89 9.38
CA ASP A 26 25.40 0.20 10.69
C ASP A 26 25.46 -1.34 10.62
N SER A 27 25.69 -1.94 9.44
CA SER A 27 25.74 -3.40 9.28
C SER A 27 27.17 -3.98 9.30
N SER A 28 28.13 -3.33 9.98
CA SER A 28 29.44 -3.93 10.28
C SER A 28 29.36 -4.83 11.52
N ASN A 29 28.55 -5.87 11.46
CA ASN A 29 28.67 -7.08 12.31
C ASN A 29 27.72 -8.16 11.83
N THR A 30 28.09 -8.91 10.78
CA THR A 30 28.16 -10.38 10.81
C THR A 30 28.71 -10.90 9.49
N SER A 31 29.63 -11.85 9.63
CA SER A 31 30.27 -12.68 8.63
C SER A 31 29.34 -13.12 7.48
N ASP A 32 29.53 -12.58 6.28
CA ASP A 32 29.24 -13.26 5.00
C ASP A 32 29.80 -12.50 3.78
N LEU A 33 31.01 -11.94 3.90
CA LEU A 33 31.75 -11.40 2.75
C LEU A 33 32.62 -12.50 2.12
N LYS A 34 31.95 -13.42 1.43
CA LYS A 34 32.54 -14.14 0.28
C LYS A 34 31.52 -14.16 -0.86
N LYS A 35 31.48 -13.06 -1.62
CA LYS A 35 31.08 -13.12 -3.03
C LYS A 35 32.11 -12.38 -3.88
N THR A 36 32.82 -13.22 -4.61
CA THR A 36 33.58 -13.00 -5.84
C THR A 36 33.11 -11.80 -6.65
N SER A 37 34.08 -10.92 -6.93
CA SER A 37 34.09 -9.93 -7.99
C SER A 37 33.73 -10.56 -9.34
N ASN A 38 32.54 -10.27 -9.86
CA ASN A 38 32.17 -10.19 -11.30
C ASN A 38 30.64 -10.23 -11.53
N GLN A 39 29.86 -9.45 -10.79
CA GLN A 39 28.50 -9.09 -11.20
C GLN A 39 28.35 -7.57 -11.04
N ALA A 40 27.96 -6.89 -12.11
CA ALA A 40 27.64 -5.47 -12.11
C ALA A 40 26.68 -5.14 -10.94
N ASN A 41 26.80 -3.94 -10.37
CA ASN A 41 25.95 -3.35 -9.32
C ASN A 41 24.44 -3.52 -9.58
N MET A 42 23.88 -4.71 -9.38
CA MET A 42 22.45 -4.93 -9.34
C MET A 42 21.99 -4.58 -7.93
N ILE A 43 21.13 -3.57 -7.84
CA ILE A 43 20.49 -3.18 -6.60
C ILE A 43 19.71 -4.39 -6.09
N SER A 44 20.00 -4.84 -4.89
CA SER A 44 19.24 -5.89 -4.22
C SER A 44 17.92 -5.33 -3.72
N ASP A 45 16.84 -6.11 -3.74
CA ASP A 45 15.56 -5.72 -3.13
C ASP A 45 15.76 -5.29 -1.66
N ASP A 46 16.62 -6.00 -0.96
CA ASP A 46 16.93 -5.79 0.45
C ASP A 46 17.88 -4.60 0.69
N ASP A 47 18.23 -3.84 -0.35
CA ASP A 47 18.81 -2.49 -0.24
C ASP A 47 17.74 -1.44 0.10
N PHE A 48 16.46 -1.82 0.10
CA PHE A 48 15.35 -0.98 0.52
C PHE A 48 14.71 -1.47 1.83
N GLU A 49 14.00 -0.56 2.48
CA GLU A 49 13.08 -0.85 3.58
C GLU A 49 11.68 -0.36 3.22
N LEU A 50 10.66 -1.11 3.65
CA LEU A 50 9.25 -0.87 3.41
C LEU A 50 8.50 -0.71 4.73
N CYS A 51 7.56 0.22 4.80
CA CYS A 51 6.76 0.50 6.00
C CYS A 51 5.48 -0.35 6.04
N LEU A 52 5.30 -1.12 7.12
CA LEU A 52 4.10 -1.93 7.39
C LEU A 52 3.42 -1.46 8.66
N VAL A 53 2.09 -1.63 8.72
CA VAL A 53 1.28 -1.35 9.90
C VAL A 53 0.69 -2.64 10.48
N TYR A 54 0.57 -2.68 11.80
CA TYR A 54 -0.14 -3.72 12.53
C TYR A 54 -1.53 -3.23 12.95
N ARG A 55 -2.57 -4.01 12.64
CA ARG A 55 -3.96 -3.67 12.98
C ARG A 55 -4.47 -4.58 14.11
N PRO A 56 -4.58 -4.09 15.35
CA PRO A 56 -4.97 -4.93 16.51
C PRO A 56 -6.33 -5.61 16.33
N LYS A 57 -7.27 -4.93 15.67
CA LYS A 57 -8.62 -5.45 15.40
C LYS A 57 -8.61 -6.79 14.66
N TYR A 58 -7.65 -7.01 13.76
CA TYR A 58 -7.57 -8.21 12.92
C TYR A 58 -6.38 -9.10 13.28
N ASP A 59 -5.53 -8.65 14.20
CA ASP A 59 -4.22 -9.26 14.50
C ASP A 59 -3.42 -9.55 13.22
N ASP A 60 -3.29 -8.53 12.36
CA ASP A 60 -2.64 -8.68 11.06
C ASP A 60 -1.64 -7.55 10.73
N TRP A 61 -0.75 -7.87 9.79
CA TRP A 61 0.20 -6.94 9.19
C TRP A 61 -0.15 -6.71 7.73
N SER A 62 -0.30 -5.45 7.34
CA SER A 62 -0.63 -5.05 5.97
C SER A 62 0.09 -3.76 5.57
N TRP A 63 -0.09 -3.37 4.31
CA TRP A 63 0.22 -2.01 3.86
C TRP A 63 -0.77 -1.01 4.47
N PRO A 64 -0.33 0.24 4.72
CA PRO A 64 -1.23 1.29 5.17
C PRO A 64 -2.22 1.68 4.06
N LYS A 65 -3.50 1.76 4.42
CA LYS A 65 -4.63 1.99 3.50
C LYS A 65 -5.96 2.11 4.25
N GLY A 66 -6.80 3.02 3.78
CA GLY A 66 -8.18 3.14 4.25
C GLY A 66 -9.14 3.62 3.18
N LYS A 67 -10.36 3.94 3.62
CA LYS A 67 -11.51 4.17 2.76
C LYS A 67 -11.48 5.62 2.26
N ASN A 68 -11.90 5.84 1.02
CA ASN A 68 -12.15 7.20 0.55
C ASN A 68 -13.25 7.86 1.39
N GLU A 69 -13.02 9.13 1.74
CA GLU A 69 -14.06 10.02 2.22
C GLU A 69 -14.94 10.52 1.07
N ASP A 70 -16.09 11.11 1.41
CA ASP A 70 -17.00 11.66 0.40
C ASP A 70 -16.32 12.80 -0.37
N ASN A 71 -16.42 12.76 -1.71
CA ASN A 71 -15.77 13.70 -2.62
C ASN A 71 -14.23 13.69 -2.57
N GLU A 72 -13.62 12.66 -1.98
CA GLU A 72 -12.18 12.47 -1.92
C GLU A 72 -11.67 11.60 -3.08
N SER A 73 -10.62 12.06 -3.78
CA SER A 73 -9.95 11.24 -4.80
C SER A 73 -9.06 10.18 -4.16
N HIS A 74 -8.89 9.02 -4.81
CA HIS A 74 -8.01 7.95 -4.30
C HIS A 74 -6.58 8.41 -4.02
N ARG A 75 -6.04 9.35 -4.82
CA ARG A 75 -4.70 9.90 -4.60
C ARG A 75 -4.62 10.72 -3.31
N HIS A 76 -5.67 11.46 -2.98
CA HIS A 76 -5.77 12.21 -1.74
C HIS A 76 -5.91 11.25 -0.55
N THR A 77 -6.86 10.30 -0.66
CA THR A 77 -7.05 9.22 0.32
C THR A 77 -5.73 8.50 0.62
N ALA A 78 -4.97 8.11 -0.41
CA ALA A 78 -3.72 7.38 -0.24
C ALA A 78 -2.71 8.16 0.62
N VAL A 79 -2.55 9.47 0.41
CA VAL A 79 -1.62 10.29 1.18
C VAL A 79 -2.15 10.54 2.59
N ARG A 80 -3.45 10.78 2.75
CA ARG A 80 -4.10 10.96 4.05
C ARG A 80 -3.95 9.70 4.89
N GLU A 81 -4.49 8.58 4.44
CA GLU A 81 -4.49 7.28 5.14
C GLU A 81 -3.07 6.84 5.54
N VAL A 82 -2.10 6.99 4.64
CA VAL A 82 -0.71 6.66 4.99
C VAL A 82 -0.19 7.57 6.11
N GLY A 83 -0.49 8.86 6.07
CA GLY A 83 -0.12 9.78 7.14
C GLY A 83 -0.84 9.49 8.46
N GLU A 84 -2.12 9.13 8.42
CA GLU A 84 -2.92 8.78 9.62
C GLU A 84 -2.38 7.50 10.28
N GLU A 85 -2.18 6.45 9.49
CA GLU A 85 -1.81 5.12 10.01
C GLU A 85 -0.33 4.99 10.37
N THR A 86 0.56 5.73 9.70
CA THR A 86 2.02 5.57 9.91
C THR A 86 2.69 6.75 10.60
N GLY A 87 2.04 7.91 10.60
CA GLY A 87 2.64 9.18 11.04
C GLY A 87 3.63 9.79 10.03
N TYR A 88 3.96 9.10 8.93
CA TYR A 88 4.89 9.63 7.93
C TYR A 88 4.19 10.54 6.92
N ALA A 89 4.71 11.76 6.77
CA ALA A 89 4.34 12.61 5.65
C ALA A 89 4.99 12.06 4.37
N VAL A 90 4.18 11.79 3.35
CA VAL A 90 4.65 11.16 2.11
C VAL A 90 4.28 11.93 0.85
N THR A 91 5.04 11.73 -0.23
CA THR A 91 4.68 12.12 -1.60
C THR A 91 4.41 10.88 -2.46
N LEU A 92 3.48 11.01 -3.40
CA LEU A 92 3.14 9.94 -4.34
C LEU A 92 4.21 9.79 -5.43
N GLY A 93 4.52 8.53 -5.72
CA GLY A 93 5.25 8.08 -6.88
C GLY A 93 4.36 7.34 -7.88
N PRO A 94 4.93 6.40 -8.66
CA PRO A 94 4.19 5.56 -9.57
C PRO A 94 3.05 4.79 -8.89
N HIS A 95 1.93 4.63 -9.59
CA HIS A 95 0.86 3.70 -9.18
C HIS A 95 1.39 2.26 -9.23
N ILE A 96 1.09 1.47 -8.20
CA ILE A 96 1.53 0.08 -8.03
C ILE A 96 0.51 -0.87 -8.66
N ALA A 97 -0.69 -0.93 -8.06
CA ALA A 97 -1.71 -1.90 -8.40
C ALA A 97 -3.11 -1.44 -7.94
N GLN A 98 -4.13 -2.11 -8.48
CA GLN A 98 -5.50 -2.10 -7.99
C GLN A 98 -5.84 -3.51 -7.48
N ILE A 99 -6.34 -3.61 -6.27
CA ILE A 99 -6.75 -4.88 -5.65
C ILE A 99 -8.24 -4.83 -5.36
N GLU A 100 -8.94 -5.92 -5.67
CA GLU A 100 -10.36 -6.09 -5.35
C GLU A 100 -10.58 -7.39 -4.59
N TYR A 101 -11.43 -7.33 -3.56
CA TYR A 101 -11.91 -8.52 -2.86
C TYR A 101 -13.30 -8.26 -2.23
N PRO A 102 -14.13 -9.29 -2.03
CA PRO A 102 -15.39 -9.16 -1.30
C PRO A 102 -15.12 -8.59 0.10
N LEU A 103 -15.83 -7.53 0.50
CA LEU A 103 -15.60 -6.84 1.77
C LEU A 103 -15.66 -7.77 2.98
N GLU A 104 -16.49 -8.81 2.93
CA GLU A 104 -16.61 -9.85 3.95
C GLU A 104 -15.33 -10.69 4.17
N ASN A 105 -14.35 -10.58 3.26
CA ASN A 105 -13.04 -11.20 3.38
C ASN A 105 -12.01 -10.30 4.07
N GLU A 106 -12.35 -9.07 4.44
CA GLU A 106 -11.44 -8.19 5.16
C GLU A 106 -11.00 -8.80 6.50
N GLY A 107 -9.68 -8.85 6.73
CA GLY A 107 -9.08 -9.42 7.94
C GLY A 107 -9.07 -10.95 7.96
N LYS A 108 -9.67 -11.63 6.97
CA LYS A 108 -9.62 -13.09 6.87
C LYS A 108 -8.38 -13.52 6.11
N LYS A 109 -7.58 -14.40 6.72
CA LYS A 109 -6.48 -15.07 6.02
C LYS A 109 -7.04 -15.84 4.83
N SER A 110 -6.35 -15.76 3.69
CA SER A 110 -6.64 -16.57 2.51
C SER A 110 -6.62 -18.04 2.91
N ILE A 111 -7.81 -18.66 3.00
CA ILE A 111 -7.92 -20.11 3.10
C ILE A 111 -7.75 -20.62 1.68
N SER A 112 -6.68 -21.35 1.41
CA SER A 112 -6.55 -22.15 0.18
C SER A 112 -7.78 -23.03 0.06
N LYS A 113 -8.73 -22.66 -0.79
CA LYS A 113 -9.96 -23.45 -1.03
C LYS A 113 -9.59 -24.71 -1.81
N SER A 114 -9.12 -25.74 -1.11
CA SER A 114 -9.23 -27.13 -1.57
C SER A 114 -10.65 -27.61 -1.27
N GLY A 115 -11.56 -27.35 -2.20
CA GLY A 115 -12.94 -27.84 -2.11
C GLY A 115 -13.94 -26.85 -2.70
N ALA A 116 -14.30 -27.07 -3.96
CA ALA A 116 -15.49 -26.49 -4.55
C ALA A 116 -16.72 -27.01 -3.80
N LYS A 117 -17.17 -26.28 -2.78
CA LYS A 117 -18.53 -26.44 -2.25
C LYS A 117 -19.46 -25.65 -3.17
N ASN A 118 -20.24 -26.37 -3.95
CA ASN A 118 -21.42 -25.86 -4.63
C ASN A 118 -22.40 -25.32 -3.58
N SER A 119 -22.36 -24.03 -3.31
CA SER A 119 -23.46 -23.34 -2.64
C SER A 119 -24.48 -22.94 -3.69
N SER A 120 -25.42 -23.86 -3.96
CA SER A 120 -26.68 -23.52 -4.59
C SER A 120 -27.61 -23.01 -3.48
N GLN A 121 -27.89 -21.70 -3.42
CA GLN A 121 -29.19 -21.12 -3.04
C GLN A 121 -29.19 -19.58 -3.03
N ASN A 122 -29.88 -19.02 -4.04
CA ASN A 122 -30.77 -17.87 -4.04
C ASN A 122 -30.62 -16.75 -2.98
N ASN A 123 -30.35 -15.52 -3.44
CA ASN A 123 -31.30 -14.39 -3.49
C ASN A 123 -30.55 -13.06 -3.64
N ASN A 124 -31.01 -12.18 -4.55
CA ASN A 124 -30.73 -10.73 -4.68
C ASN A 124 -29.85 -10.07 -3.58
N LYS A 125 -28.58 -10.46 -3.47
CA LYS A 125 -27.67 -9.91 -2.46
C LYS A 125 -26.66 -9.07 -3.21
N THR A 126 -26.70 -7.77 -2.96
CA THR A 126 -25.68 -6.83 -3.42
C THR A 126 -24.34 -7.31 -2.89
N GLU A 127 -23.44 -7.69 -3.80
CA GLU A 127 -22.06 -7.99 -3.43
C GLU A 127 -21.34 -6.66 -3.16
N VAL A 128 -20.77 -6.54 -1.97
CA VAL A 128 -19.96 -5.37 -1.62
C VAL A 128 -18.50 -5.72 -1.82
N VAL A 129 -17.86 -5.08 -2.79
CA VAL A 129 -16.45 -5.29 -3.13
C VAL A 129 -15.63 -4.13 -2.60
N LYS A 130 -14.53 -4.41 -1.92
CA LYS A 130 -13.54 -3.40 -1.56
C LYS A 130 -12.53 -3.30 -2.70
N ARG A 131 -12.39 -2.11 -3.27
CA ARG A 131 -11.42 -1.79 -4.32
C ARG A 131 -10.38 -0.83 -3.79
N ILE A 132 -9.11 -1.20 -3.90
CA ILE A 132 -8.01 -0.45 -3.30
C ILE A 132 -6.98 -0.11 -4.37
N HIS A 133 -6.60 1.16 -4.46
CA HIS A 133 -5.47 1.61 -5.29
C HIS A 133 -4.23 1.85 -4.42
N TYR A 134 -3.08 1.36 -4.88
CA TYR A 134 -1.81 1.50 -4.18
C TYR A 134 -0.81 2.33 -4.98
N TRP A 135 -0.02 3.15 -4.30
CA TRP A 135 1.10 3.92 -4.89
C TRP A 135 2.42 3.63 -4.19
N MET A 136 3.52 3.76 -4.94
CA MET A 136 4.85 3.89 -4.36
C MET A 136 4.92 5.25 -3.67
N MET A 137 5.52 5.34 -2.50
CA MET A 137 5.55 6.57 -1.72
C MET A 137 6.92 6.80 -1.11
N ARG A 138 7.36 8.07 -1.10
CA ARG A 138 8.58 8.50 -0.41
C ARG A 138 8.22 9.44 0.71
N GLU A 139 8.94 9.36 1.82
CA GLU A 139 8.87 10.34 2.90
C GLU A 139 9.21 11.74 2.36
N ILE A 140 8.52 12.75 2.88
CA ILE A 140 8.91 14.15 2.73
C ILE A 140 9.30 14.70 4.10
N ASP A 141 10.22 15.65 4.12
CA ASP A 141 10.63 16.28 5.37
C ASP A 141 9.51 17.13 5.99
N GLU A 142 9.66 17.43 7.28
CA GLU A 142 8.69 18.20 8.06
C GLU A 142 8.42 19.58 7.46
N ASN A 143 9.44 20.26 6.93
CA ASN A 143 9.26 21.57 6.30
C ASN A 143 8.39 21.48 5.04
N ALA A 144 8.61 20.47 4.21
CA ALA A 144 7.79 20.19 3.03
C ALA A 144 6.36 19.82 3.42
N ALA A 145 6.18 19.01 4.48
CA ALA A 145 4.87 18.67 5.01
C ALA A 145 4.11 19.91 5.51
N MET A 146 4.76 20.78 6.27
CA MET A 146 4.20 22.03 6.79
C MET A 146 3.78 22.99 5.68
N ARG A 147 4.61 23.14 4.63
CA ARG A 147 4.25 23.96 3.46
C ARG A 147 3.05 23.40 2.69
N ARG A 148 2.87 22.08 2.68
CA ARG A 148 1.76 21.42 1.98
C ARG A 148 0.43 21.54 2.74
N LEU A 149 0.48 21.65 4.07
CA LEU A 149 -0.69 21.56 4.95
C LEU A 149 -1.87 22.46 4.52
N PRO A 150 -1.69 23.75 4.15
CA PRO A 150 -2.82 24.59 3.74
C PRO A 150 -3.51 24.14 2.45
N ALA A 151 -2.78 23.47 1.54
CA ALA A 151 -3.30 23.01 0.26
C ALA A 151 -3.86 21.58 0.33
N PHE A 152 -3.31 20.74 1.21
CA PHE A 152 -3.73 19.34 1.36
C PHE A 152 -4.85 19.18 2.39
N GLY A 153 -4.81 19.94 3.49
CA GLY A 153 -5.71 19.76 4.62
C GLY A 153 -5.09 18.92 5.75
N PRO A 154 -5.77 18.84 6.90
CA PRO A 154 -5.25 18.17 8.10
C PRO A 154 -5.18 16.65 7.94
N ILE A 155 -4.16 16.04 8.52
CA ILE A 155 -4.03 14.59 8.67
C ILE A 155 -4.05 14.29 10.16
N LYS A 156 -4.99 13.46 10.62
CA LYS A 156 -5.17 13.14 12.04
C LYS A 156 -4.63 11.73 12.31
N PRO A 157 -3.67 11.55 13.25
CA PRO A 157 -3.16 10.22 13.55
C PRO A 157 -4.27 9.24 13.92
N ALA A 158 -4.15 8.01 13.41
CA ALA A 158 -5.02 6.90 13.76
C ALA A 158 -4.94 6.58 15.26
N LYS A 159 -6.02 6.02 15.81
CA LYS A 159 -6.04 5.63 17.23
C LYS A 159 -5.19 4.37 17.44
N PRO A 160 -4.58 4.17 18.62
CA PRO A 160 -3.84 2.93 18.93
C PRO A 160 -4.67 1.63 18.80
N THR A 161 -5.99 1.73 18.93
CA THR A 161 -6.92 0.60 18.73
C THR A 161 -7.08 0.21 17.26
N GLU A 162 -6.77 1.13 16.35
CA GLU A 162 -6.82 0.95 14.90
C GLU A 162 -5.46 0.51 14.38
N ILE A 163 -4.40 1.26 14.70
CA ILE A 163 -3.02 0.92 14.40
C ILE A 163 -2.21 0.78 15.68
N GLY A 164 -1.73 -0.43 15.93
CA GLY A 164 -0.98 -0.75 17.14
C GLY A 164 0.53 -0.59 17.01
N ASN A 165 1.07 -0.75 15.79
CA ASN A 165 2.51 -0.64 15.55
C ASN A 165 2.81 -0.32 14.09
N VAL A 166 3.97 0.29 13.85
CA VAL A 166 4.51 0.66 12.54
C VAL A 166 5.96 0.19 12.49
N ILE A 167 6.33 -0.59 11.47
CA ILE A 167 7.70 -1.15 11.34
C ILE A 167 8.25 -0.98 9.93
N TRP A 168 9.58 -0.88 9.84
CA TRP A 168 10.32 -0.93 8.59
C TRP A 168 11.00 -2.29 8.43
N LEU A 169 10.83 -2.91 7.27
CA LEU A 169 11.40 -4.22 6.94
C LEU A 169 11.96 -4.24 5.52
N THR A 170 13.00 -5.02 5.27
CA THR A 170 13.41 -5.32 3.89
C THR A 170 12.29 -6.06 3.14
N PRO A 171 12.19 -5.96 1.80
CA PRO A 171 11.17 -6.67 1.03
C PRO A 171 11.08 -8.17 1.35
N SER A 172 12.22 -8.85 1.53
CA SER A 172 12.25 -10.27 1.92
C SER A 172 11.60 -10.54 3.27
N LYS A 173 11.82 -9.65 4.26
CA LYS A 173 11.20 -9.74 5.59
C LYS A 173 9.72 -9.32 5.54
N ALA A 174 9.39 -8.27 4.80
CA ALA A 174 8.02 -7.80 4.59
C ALA A 174 7.14 -8.92 4.00
N ARG A 175 7.61 -9.63 2.97
CA ARG A 175 6.88 -10.76 2.35
C ARG A 175 6.45 -11.81 3.37
N LYS A 176 7.33 -12.15 4.31
CA LYS A 176 7.08 -13.11 5.40
C LYS A 176 6.14 -12.55 6.46
N LYS A 177 6.21 -11.25 6.73
CA LYS A 177 5.44 -10.56 7.77
C LYS A 177 4.00 -10.26 7.33
N LEU A 178 3.78 -9.90 6.07
CA LEU A 178 2.47 -9.63 5.50
C LEU A 178 1.53 -10.82 5.72
N THR A 179 0.34 -10.52 6.19
CA THR A 179 -0.63 -11.57 6.57
C THR A 179 -1.44 -12.07 5.37
N HIS A 180 -1.78 -11.17 4.44
CA HIS A 180 -2.68 -11.48 3.32
C HIS A 180 -1.94 -11.65 2.00
N ASP A 181 -2.42 -12.59 1.18
CA ASP A 181 -1.88 -12.83 -0.17
C ASP A 181 -2.06 -11.62 -1.08
N SER A 182 -3.14 -10.86 -0.90
CA SER A 182 -3.37 -9.61 -1.64
C SER A 182 -2.25 -8.60 -1.42
N ASP A 183 -1.79 -8.42 -0.18
CA ASP A 183 -0.69 -7.50 0.11
C ASP A 183 0.65 -8.02 -0.45
N ARG A 184 0.86 -9.34 -0.52
CA ARG A 184 2.03 -9.93 -1.19
C ARG A 184 2.00 -9.69 -2.70
N LYS A 185 0.82 -9.70 -3.33
CA LYS A 185 0.68 -9.32 -4.75
C LYS A 185 1.03 -7.85 -4.98
N VAL A 186 0.66 -6.96 -4.05
CA VAL A 186 1.09 -5.55 -4.11
C VAL A 186 2.60 -5.42 -3.97
N LEU A 187 3.23 -6.24 -3.11
CA LEU A 187 4.68 -6.31 -3.00
C LEU A 187 5.34 -6.77 -4.31
N ASP A 188 4.80 -7.78 -4.97
CA ASP A 188 5.33 -8.27 -6.25
C ASP A 188 5.28 -7.16 -7.31
N ALA A 189 4.14 -6.47 -7.46
CA ALA A 189 3.99 -5.35 -8.39
C ALA A 189 4.88 -4.14 -8.04
N PHE A 190 5.18 -3.94 -6.76
CA PHE A 190 6.14 -2.93 -6.32
C PHE A 190 7.57 -3.30 -6.72
N LEU A 191 7.98 -4.55 -6.54
CA LEU A 191 9.33 -5.02 -6.88
C LEU A 191 9.56 -5.01 -8.39
N GLU A 192 8.54 -5.35 -9.20
CA GLU A 192 8.60 -5.19 -10.66
C GLU A 192 8.93 -3.74 -11.04
N LYS A 193 8.22 -2.76 -10.47
CA LYS A 193 8.51 -1.33 -10.68
C LYS A 193 9.88 -0.93 -10.18
N LEU A 194 10.31 -1.50 -9.05
CA LEU A 194 11.64 -1.29 -8.49
C LEU A 194 12.72 -1.67 -9.51
N HIS A 195 12.57 -2.85 -10.13
CA HIS A 195 13.50 -3.40 -11.13
C HIS A 195 13.44 -2.66 -12.46
N ASP A 196 12.28 -2.11 -12.83
CA ASP A 196 12.10 -1.24 -14.00
C ASP A 196 12.75 0.15 -13.83
N GLY A 197 13.49 0.39 -12.74
CA GLY A 197 14.18 1.66 -12.49
C GLY A 197 13.25 2.78 -12.01
N GLN A 198 12.00 2.48 -11.66
CA GLN A 198 11.02 3.47 -11.18
C GLN A 198 11.31 3.94 -9.74
N THR A 199 12.44 3.55 -9.14
CA THR A 199 12.83 3.94 -7.77
C THR A 199 13.39 5.35 -7.69
N GLU A 200 14.07 5.80 -8.75
CA GLU A 200 14.69 7.11 -8.85
C GLU A 200 13.86 8.05 -9.73
N TYR A 201 12.57 8.18 -9.40
CA TYR A 201 11.69 9.08 -10.13
C TYR A 201 11.78 10.53 -9.64
N LYS A 202 11.56 11.45 -10.58
CA LYS A 202 11.23 12.86 -10.33
C LYS A 202 9.84 13.14 -10.88
N THR A 203 9.03 13.86 -10.13
CA THR A 203 7.66 14.17 -10.52
C THR A 203 7.62 15.54 -11.21
N LEU A 204 7.21 15.56 -12.48
CA LEU A 204 6.85 16.78 -13.20
C LEU A 204 5.32 16.87 -13.29
N ILE A 205 4.74 17.97 -12.82
CA ILE A 205 3.30 18.22 -12.91
C ILE A 205 3.06 19.29 -13.98
N LEU A 206 2.43 18.89 -15.08
CA LEU A 206 1.98 19.82 -16.12
C LEU A 206 0.55 20.28 -15.80
N VAL A 207 0.40 21.56 -15.49
CA VAL A 207 -0.89 22.17 -15.14
C VAL A 207 -1.35 23.05 -16.29
N ARG A 208 -2.45 22.67 -16.95
CA ARG A 208 -3.14 23.56 -17.89
C ARG A 208 -3.90 24.63 -17.11
N HIS A 209 -4.08 25.81 -17.72
CA HIS A 209 -4.89 26.87 -17.11
C HIS A 209 -6.32 26.39 -16.83
N GLY A 210 -6.96 26.97 -15.82
CA GLY A 210 -8.38 26.78 -15.55
C GLY A 210 -9.26 27.37 -16.65
N LYS A 211 -10.59 27.33 -16.49
CA LYS A 211 -11.51 27.94 -17.46
C LYS A 211 -11.13 29.42 -17.69
N ALA A 212 -10.91 29.78 -18.95
CA ALA A 212 -10.70 31.16 -19.39
C ALA A 212 -12.00 31.70 -20.02
N GLU A 213 -12.20 33.01 -19.93
CA GLU A 213 -13.32 33.73 -20.58
C GLU A 213 -13.10 33.91 -22.08
#